data_AF-A0AAD7I0C0-F1
#
_entry.id   AF-A0AAD7I0C0-F1
#
_cell.length_a   1.000
_cell.length_b   1.000
_cell.length_c   1.000
_cell.angle_alpha   90.00
_cell.angle_beta   90.00
_cell.angle_gamma   90.00
#
_symmetry.space_group_name_H-M   'P 1'
#
loop_
_entity.id
_entity.type
_entity.pdbx_description
1 polymer ?
#
loop_
_entity_poly.entity_id
_entity_poly.type
_entity_poly.pdbx_seq_one_letter_code
_entity_poly.pdbx_strand_id
1 'polypeptide(L)'
;MSAGDSAKADQIAFHVYTKLFHVLYAARASDQGPATGKTDKWFNLETPLIASMHTPTAELDAYRALSSLSPSPSSSSSLPSSPSTSSSAAKPLAIQVLLSVPPAGGGTALVHAPSRTRVEPEPRFVLLEEWVLAFASASTATSSSADRGGEGGRDADVLPPTIYKNAIPLFRALYALLRVLPAWR
;
A
#
# COMPACT_ATOMS: atom_id res chain seq x y z
N MET A 1 13.77 20.90 1.52
CA MET A 1 12.38 21.23 1.10
C MET A 1 11.82 22.38 1.91
N SER A 2 11.00 23.27 1.32
CA SER A 2 10.20 24.25 2.08
C SER A 2 9.13 23.53 2.91
N ALA A 3 8.66 24.12 4.02
CA ALA A 3 7.51 23.59 4.77
C ALA A 3 6.27 23.36 3.87
N GLY A 4 6.09 24.22 2.86
CA GLY A 4 5.02 24.07 1.87
C GLY A 4 5.23 22.91 0.90
N ASP A 5 6.48 22.55 0.58
CA ASP A 5 6.78 21.41 -0.29
C ASP A 5 6.65 20.08 0.45
N SER A 6 7.03 20.05 1.73
CA SER A 6 6.83 18.89 2.61
C SER A 6 5.35 18.55 2.78
N ALA A 7 4.49 19.55 3.06
CA ALA A 7 3.05 19.34 3.14
C ALA A 7 2.42 18.83 1.82
N LYS A 8 2.91 19.32 0.68
CA LYS A 8 2.47 18.83 -0.65
C LYS A 8 2.94 17.40 -0.91
N ALA A 9 4.17 17.06 -0.54
CA ALA A 9 4.67 15.70 -0.66
C ALA A 9 3.85 14.72 0.18
N ASP A 10 3.54 15.10 1.43
CA ASP A 10 2.68 14.30 2.32
C ASP A 10 1.28 14.13 1.73
N GLN A 11 0.68 15.18 1.16
CA GLN A 11 -0.61 15.08 0.47
C GLN A 11 -0.54 14.11 -0.72
N ILE A 12 0.49 14.22 -1.56
CA ILE A 12 0.68 13.31 -2.71
C ILE A 12 0.83 11.87 -2.21
N ALA A 13 1.64 11.64 -1.18
CA ALA A 13 1.86 10.31 -0.63
C ALA A 13 0.56 9.72 -0.07
N PHE A 14 -0.22 10.47 0.71
CA PHE A 14 -1.54 10.06 1.18
C PHE A 14 -2.46 9.65 0.01
N HIS A 15 -2.43 10.40 -1.10
CA HIS A 15 -3.17 10.04 -2.29
C HIS A 15 -2.62 8.78 -2.98
N VAL A 16 -1.31 8.48 -2.94
CA VAL A 16 -0.78 7.19 -3.41
C VAL A 16 -1.34 6.03 -2.60
N TYR A 17 -1.35 6.13 -1.27
CA TYR A 17 -1.90 5.08 -0.39
C TYR A 17 -3.39 4.82 -0.65
N THR A 18 -4.19 5.88 -0.71
CA THR A 18 -5.64 5.76 -0.94
C THR A 18 -5.96 5.31 -2.37
N LYS A 19 -5.22 5.80 -3.38
CA LYS A 19 -5.40 5.39 -4.77
C LYS A 19 -5.12 3.91 -4.99
N LEU A 20 -4.09 3.35 -4.35
CA LEU A 20 -3.79 1.92 -4.42
C LEU A 20 -5.02 1.09 -4.01
N PHE A 21 -5.64 1.44 -2.89
CA PHE A 21 -6.84 0.76 -2.41
C PHE A 21 -8.00 0.87 -3.42
N HIS A 22 -8.28 2.07 -3.94
CA HIS A 22 -9.35 2.28 -4.92
C HIS A 22 -9.14 1.47 -6.20
N VAL A 23 -7.91 1.44 -6.70
CA VAL A 23 -7.55 0.69 -7.92
C VAL A 23 -7.67 -0.82 -7.69
N LEU A 24 -7.21 -1.33 -6.54
CA LEU A 24 -7.34 -2.74 -6.17
C LEU A 24 -8.79 -3.16 -6.01
N TYR A 25 -9.57 -2.40 -5.24
CA TYR A 25 -10.98 -2.71 -5.02
C TYR A 25 -11.76 -2.68 -6.33
N ALA A 26 -11.59 -1.65 -7.16
CA ALA A 26 -12.25 -1.58 -8.46
C ALA A 26 -11.88 -2.75 -9.38
N ALA A 27 -10.73 -3.38 -9.17
CA ALA A 27 -10.28 -4.53 -9.93
C ALA A 27 -10.63 -5.90 -9.30
N ARG A 28 -11.16 -5.96 -8.07
CA ARG A 28 -11.41 -7.22 -7.35
C ARG A 28 -12.82 -7.35 -6.79
N ALA A 29 -13.53 -6.24 -6.62
CA ALA A 29 -14.89 -6.25 -6.11
C ALA A 29 -15.84 -6.93 -7.10
N SER A 30 -16.41 -8.07 -6.69
CA SER A 30 -17.39 -8.83 -7.48
C SER A 30 -18.79 -8.21 -7.41
N ASP A 31 -19.07 -7.46 -6.35
CA ASP A 31 -20.30 -6.71 -6.17
C ASP A 31 -19.98 -5.23 -6.32
N GLN A 32 -20.53 -4.58 -7.34
CA GLN A 32 -20.49 -3.13 -7.42
C GLN A 32 -21.44 -2.59 -6.35
N GLY A 33 -20.94 -2.49 -5.11
CA GLY A 33 -21.63 -1.76 -4.05
C GLY A 33 -22.00 -0.36 -4.55
N PRO A 34 -23.00 0.32 -3.94
CA PRO A 34 -23.57 1.55 -4.48
C PRO A 34 -22.47 2.58 -4.70
N ALA A 35 -22.09 2.77 -5.96
CA ALA A 35 -21.12 3.77 -6.34
C ALA A 35 -21.69 5.12 -5.89
N THR A 36 -20.90 5.90 -5.15
CA THR A 36 -21.33 7.22 -4.65
C THR A 36 -21.56 8.25 -5.77
N GLY A 37 -21.41 7.84 -7.05
CA GLY A 37 -21.31 8.71 -8.21
C GLY A 37 -20.02 9.54 -8.25
N LYS A 38 -19.24 9.56 -7.16
CA LYS A 38 -17.98 10.30 -7.07
C LYS A 38 -16.83 9.44 -7.58
N THR A 39 -15.92 10.06 -8.31
CA THR A 39 -14.71 9.41 -8.83
C THR A 39 -13.47 10.10 -8.27
N ASP A 40 -12.46 9.30 -7.94
CA ASP A 40 -11.12 9.79 -7.65
C ASP A 40 -10.38 9.99 -8.99
N LYS A 41 -9.91 11.22 -9.24
CA LYS A 41 -9.20 11.61 -10.47
C LYS A 41 -7.70 11.81 -10.26
N TRP A 42 -7.17 11.45 -9.09
CA TRP A 42 -5.75 11.59 -8.82
C TRP A 42 -4.92 10.75 -9.79
N PHE A 43 -3.73 11.27 -10.14
CA PHE A 43 -2.77 10.65 -11.04
C PHE A 43 -3.32 10.38 -12.46
N ASN A 44 -4.25 11.20 -12.93
CA ASN A 44 -4.86 11.11 -14.26
C ASN A 44 -5.46 9.73 -14.58
N LEU A 45 -6.04 9.09 -13.56
CA LEU A 45 -6.77 7.83 -13.67
C LEU A 45 -8.11 8.01 -12.97
N GLU A 46 -9.24 7.74 -13.63
CA GLU A 46 -10.54 7.80 -12.97
C GLU A 46 -10.87 6.45 -12.33
N THR A 47 -11.12 6.44 -11.02
CA THR A 47 -11.54 5.25 -10.27
C THR A 47 -12.77 5.55 -9.42
N PRO A 48 -13.77 4.64 -9.34
CA PRO A 48 -14.93 4.83 -8.47
C PRO A 48 -14.51 5.05 -7.02
N LEU A 49 -15.10 6.05 -6.36
CA LEU A 49 -14.88 6.31 -4.94
C LEU A 49 -15.83 5.45 -4.12
N ILE A 50 -15.27 4.61 -3.27
CA ILE A 50 -16.01 3.65 -2.46
C ILE A 50 -16.51 4.36 -1.21
N ALA A 51 -17.83 4.42 -1.02
CA ALA A 51 -18.47 5.13 0.10
C ALA A 51 -17.94 4.65 1.48
N SER A 52 -17.71 3.35 1.59
CA SER A 52 -17.20 2.69 2.80
C SER A 52 -15.79 3.15 3.20
N MET A 53 -15.06 3.80 2.29
CA MET A 53 -13.70 4.31 2.55
C MET A 53 -13.70 5.75 3.10
N HIS A 54 -14.86 6.38 3.24
CA HIS A 54 -14.96 7.70 3.90
C HIS A 54 -14.74 7.65 5.40
N THR A 55 -14.54 6.45 5.97
CA THR A 55 -14.03 6.30 7.32
C THR A 55 -12.52 6.16 7.21
N PRO A 56 -11.72 7.18 7.59
CA PRO A 56 -10.31 6.97 7.82
C PRO A 56 -10.21 5.89 8.89
N THR A 57 -9.78 4.69 8.52
CA THR A 57 -9.29 3.76 9.53
C THR A 57 -8.12 4.47 10.20
N ALA A 58 -7.96 4.33 11.52
CA ALA A 58 -6.82 4.90 12.26
C ALA A 58 -5.47 4.55 11.60
N GLU A 59 -5.44 3.44 10.84
CA GLU A 59 -4.32 3.01 10.02
C GLU A 59 -3.99 3.95 8.86
N LEU A 60 -4.98 4.53 8.17
CA LEU A 60 -4.75 5.46 7.05
C LEU A 60 -4.35 6.86 7.51
N ASP A 61 -4.82 7.28 8.68
CA ASP A 61 -4.43 8.57 9.27
C ASP A 61 -2.93 8.62 9.60
N ALA A 62 -2.31 7.46 9.86
CA ALA A 62 -0.87 7.35 10.04
C ALA A 62 -0.05 7.80 8.80
N TYR A 63 -0.66 7.84 7.61
CA TYR A 63 0.01 8.24 6.36
C TYR A 63 -0.27 9.69 5.94
N ARG A 64 -1.03 10.47 6.72
CA ARG A 64 -1.31 11.88 6.38
C ARG A 64 -0.12 12.81 6.54
N ALA A 65 0.85 12.44 7.38
CA ALA A 65 2.00 13.27 7.72
C ALA A 65 3.28 12.42 7.75
N LEU A 66 3.62 11.79 6.63
CA LEU A 66 4.79 10.91 6.53
C LEU A 66 6.09 11.64 6.86
N SER A 67 6.22 12.91 6.46
CA SER A 67 7.39 13.73 6.76
C SER A 67 7.58 13.97 8.27
N SER A 68 6.54 13.79 9.10
CA SER A 68 6.63 13.89 10.56
C SER A 68 7.10 12.61 11.24
N LEU A 69 7.09 11.48 10.51
CA LEU A 69 7.59 10.19 10.98
C LEU A 69 9.11 10.17 10.83
N SER A 70 9.80 10.87 11.73
CA SER A 70 11.26 10.85 11.79
C SER A 70 11.74 9.44 12.17
N PRO A 71 12.70 8.84 11.44
CA PRO A 71 13.39 7.66 11.94
C PRO A 71 14.22 8.09 13.14
N SER A 72 13.81 7.71 14.35
CA SER A 72 14.61 7.96 15.55
C SER A 72 16.00 7.35 15.33
N PRO A 73 17.09 8.15 15.34
CA PRO A 73 18.42 7.58 15.32
C PRO A 73 18.58 6.82 16.64
N SER A 74 18.78 5.52 16.54
CA SER A 74 19.19 4.69 17.66
C SER A 74 20.46 5.28 18.27
N SER A 75 20.30 6.05 19.34
CA SER A 75 21.39 6.50 20.19
C SER A 75 22.08 5.27 20.75
N SER A 76 23.31 5.07 20.32
CA SER A 76 24.27 4.15 20.94
C SER A 76 24.38 4.46 22.43
N SER A 77 23.92 3.57 23.30
CA SER A 77 24.60 3.13 24.53
C SER A 77 23.65 2.36 25.46
N SER A 78 24.11 1.16 25.83
CA SER A 78 23.89 0.43 27.09
C SER A 78 22.49 -0.14 27.45
N LEU A 79 22.49 -1.49 27.56
CA LEU A 79 21.67 -2.41 28.36
C LEU A 79 20.30 -2.89 27.79
N PRO A 80 20.00 -4.22 27.86
CA PRO A 80 18.74 -4.78 27.38
C PRO A 80 17.72 -4.88 28.54
N SER A 81 16.77 -3.94 28.59
CA SER A 81 15.61 -4.05 29.47
C SER A 81 14.36 -3.50 28.77
N SER A 82 13.39 -4.39 28.57
CA SER A 82 11.98 -4.17 28.13
C SER A 82 11.70 -3.96 26.63
N PRO A 83 10.67 -4.65 26.09
CA PRO A 83 10.23 -4.45 24.71
C PRO A 83 9.27 -3.25 24.65
N SER A 84 9.80 -2.04 24.48
CA SER A 84 9.00 -0.89 24.10
C SER A 84 8.92 -0.80 22.57
N THR A 85 7.75 -1.12 22.04
CA THR A 85 7.36 -0.92 20.65
C THR A 85 7.25 0.58 20.32
N SER A 86 8.31 1.18 19.79
CA SER A 86 8.21 2.48 19.13
C SER A 86 9.34 2.72 18.11
N SER A 87 9.40 1.89 17.07
CA SER A 87 10.09 2.27 15.84
C SER A 87 9.20 3.25 15.07
N SER A 88 9.51 4.55 15.15
CA SER A 88 8.90 5.63 14.36
C SER A 88 9.35 5.54 12.89
N ALA A 89 9.01 4.45 12.23
CA ALA A 89 9.12 4.30 10.78
C ALA A 89 7.69 4.12 10.24
N ALA A 90 7.39 4.75 9.11
CA ALA A 90 6.10 4.57 8.45
C ALA A 90 5.82 3.07 8.25
N LYS A 91 4.80 2.55 8.96
CA LYS A 91 4.42 1.15 8.85
C LYS A 91 4.02 0.87 7.40
N PRO A 92 4.42 -0.26 6.79
CA PRO A 92 3.92 -0.62 5.47
C PRO A 92 2.40 -0.81 5.48
N LEU A 93 1.73 -0.33 4.43
CA LEU A 93 0.32 -0.64 4.19
C LEU A 93 0.24 -1.98 3.47
N ALA A 94 -0.36 -2.98 4.10
CA ALA A 94 -0.65 -4.27 3.48
C ALA A 94 -2.15 -4.37 3.15
N ILE A 95 -2.48 -4.67 1.90
CA ILE A 95 -3.84 -4.89 1.42
C ILE A 95 -3.95 -6.34 0.98
N GLN A 96 -4.86 -7.09 1.59
CA GLN A 96 -5.10 -8.48 1.27
C GLN A 96 -6.38 -8.63 0.44
N VAL A 97 -6.29 -9.37 -0.65
CA VAL A 97 -7.41 -9.75 -1.50
C VAL A 97 -7.80 -11.18 -1.14
N LEU A 98 -9.02 -11.34 -0.63
CA LEU A 98 -9.51 -12.61 -0.10
C LEU A 98 -10.70 -13.12 -0.92
N LEU A 99 -10.70 -14.41 -1.25
CA LEU A 99 -11.88 -15.13 -1.70
C LEU A 99 -12.71 -15.51 -0.47
N SER A 100 -13.92 -14.98 -0.34
CA SER A 100 -14.86 -15.43 0.68
C SER A 100 -15.49 -16.73 0.23
N VAL A 101 -15.35 -17.77 1.04
CA VAL A 101 -15.96 -19.08 0.80
C VAL A 101 -17.28 -19.12 1.58
N PRO A 102 -18.42 -19.25 0.91
CA PRO A 102 -19.70 -19.45 1.59
C PRO A 102 -19.64 -20.74 2.43
N PRO A 103 -20.33 -20.80 3.58
CA PRO A 103 -20.39 -22.04 4.35
C PRO A 103 -20.98 -23.16 3.49
N ALA A 104 -20.38 -24.36 3.49
CA ALA A 104 -20.92 -25.50 2.74
C ALA A 104 -22.36 -25.80 3.15
N GLY A 105 -23.28 -25.51 2.23
CA GLY A 105 -24.67 -25.93 2.28
C GLY A 105 -25.01 -26.65 0.99
N GLY A 106 -25.67 -27.82 1.08
CA GLY A 106 -26.23 -28.49 -0.10
C GLY A 106 -25.24 -29.23 -1.02
N GLY A 107 -24.10 -29.71 -0.51
CA GLY A 107 -23.19 -30.59 -1.26
C GLY A 107 -22.14 -29.87 -2.12
N THR A 108 -21.99 -28.55 -1.98
CA THR A 108 -20.86 -27.80 -2.54
C THR A 108 -19.62 -27.99 -1.68
N ALA A 109 -18.43 -28.08 -2.29
CA ALA A 109 -17.17 -28.13 -1.58
C ALA A 109 -16.11 -27.31 -2.34
N LEU A 110 -15.26 -26.61 -1.59
CA LEU A 110 -14.07 -25.97 -2.16
C LEU A 110 -13.06 -27.03 -2.61
N VAL A 111 -12.63 -26.95 -3.87
CA VAL A 111 -11.67 -27.88 -4.46
C VAL A 111 -10.53 -27.13 -5.14
N HIS A 112 -9.31 -27.65 -5.02
CA HIS A 112 -8.16 -27.16 -5.77
C HIS A 112 -8.16 -27.78 -7.18
N ALA A 113 -8.16 -26.94 -8.22
CA ALA A 113 -7.99 -27.37 -9.61
C ALA A 113 -6.51 -27.27 -10.02
N PRO A 114 -5.97 -28.19 -10.86
CA PRO A 114 -6.68 -29.24 -11.59
C PRO A 114 -6.84 -30.57 -10.83
N SER A 115 -6.20 -30.74 -9.66
CA SER A 115 -6.19 -31.99 -8.89
C SER A 115 -7.57 -32.44 -8.38
N ARG A 116 -8.57 -31.53 -8.38
CA ARG A 116 -9.92 -31.71 -7.82
C ARG A 116 -9.88 -32.20 -6.37
N THR A 117 -8.81 -31.87 -5.65
CA THR A 117 -8.64 -32.23 -4.25
C THR A 117 -9.44 -31.28 -3.38
N ARG A 118 -10.30 -31.82 -2.53
CA ARG A 118 -11.08 -31.05 -1.57
C ARG A 118 -10.17 -30.37 -0.56
N VAL A 119 -10.45 -29.10 -0.26
CA VAL A 119 -9.71 -28.32 0.73
C VAL A 119 -10.37 -28.53 2.09
N GLU A 120 -9.63 -29.10 3.05
CA GLU A 120 -10.12 -29.37 4.41
C GLU A 120 -9.11 -28.86 5.46
N PRO A 121 -9.55 -28.18 6.54
CA PRO A 121 -10.93 -27.75 6.79
C PRO A 121 -11.40 -26.71 5.76
N GLU A 122 -12.70 -26.64 5.49
CA GLU A 122 -13.24 -25.64 4.55
C GLU A 122 -12.94 -24.22 5.09
N PRO A 123 -12.05 -23.46 4.42
CA PRO A 123 -11.60 -22.18 4.93
C PRO A 123 -12.70 -21.15 4.68
N ARG A 124 -12.94 -20.24 5.63
CA ARG A 124 -13.88 -19.13 5.42
C ARG A 124 -13.35 -18.10 4.41
N PHE A 125 -12.02 -17.94 4.35
CA PHE A 125 -11.34 -17.04 3.44
C PHE A 125 -10.11 -17.72 2.85
N VAL A 126 -9.87 -17.51 1.55
CA VAL A 126 -8.63 -17.92 0.87
C VAL A 126 -7.90 -16.66 0.42
N LEU A 127 -6.65 -16.50 0.86
CA LEU A 127 -5.80 -15.41 0.41
C LEU A 127 -5.43 -15.61 -1.07
N LEU A 128 -5.80 -14.64 -1.91
CA LEU A 128 -5.47 -14.63 -3.32
C LEU A 128 -4.24 -13.77 -3.62
N GLU A 129 -4.19 -12.56 -3.03
CA GLU A 129 -3.12 -11.59 -3.26
C GLU A 129 -2.82 -10.80 -1.98
N GLU A 130 -1.56 -10.43 -1.80
CA GLU A 130 -1.12 -9.48 -0.78
C GLU A 130 -0.32 -8.36 -1.46
N TRP A 131 -0.76 -7.13 -1.25
CA TRP A 131 -0.16 -5.92 -1.81
C TRP A 131 0.43 -5.07 -0.69
N VAL A 132 1.74 -4.89 -0.70
CA VAL A 132 2.45 -4.13 0.33
C VAL A 132 2.99 -2.84 -0.25
N LEU A 133 2.58 -1.70 0.31
CA LEU A 133 3.12 -0.39 0.01
C LEU A 133 3.92 0.13 1.21
N ALA A 134 5.24 0.15 1.05
CA ALA A 134 6.17 0.63 2.06
C ALA A 134 6.85 1.92 1.60
N PHE A 135 7.01 2.88 2.51
CA PHE A 135 7.86 4.03 2.29
C PHE A 135 9.28 3.68 2.72
N ALA A 136 10.23 3.68 1.78
CA ALA A 136 11.64 3.47 2.07
C ALA A 136 12.35 4.81 2.19
N SER A 137 12.80 5.16 3.40
CA SER A 137 13.69 6.31 3.57
C SER A 137 15.10 5.95 3.07
N ALA A 138 15.71 6.86 2.31
CA ALA A 138 17.02 6.67 1.69
C ALA A 138 18.15 6.33 2.68
N SER A 139 17.98 6.58 3.99
CA SER A 139 18.94 6.16 5.04
C SER A 139 19.14 4.65 5.13
N THR A 140 18.22 3.85 4.58
CA THR A 140 18.31 2.37 4.58
C THR A 140 19.05 1.84 3.34
N ALA A 141 19.22 2.65 2.29
CA ALA A 141 19.84 2.23 1.03
C ALA A 141 21.39 2.28 1.06
N THR A 142 21.99 2.97 2.04
CA THR A 142 23.44 3.23 2.11
C THR A 142 24.26 2.21 2.90
N SER A 143 23.68 1.11 3.41
CA SER A 143 24.46 0.09 4.14
C SER A 143 25.21 -0.92 3.25
N SER A 144 25.20 -0.77 1.91
CA SER A 144 25.84 -1.74 0.99
C SER A 144 26.92 -1.18 0.05
N SER A 145 27.37 0.07 0.21
CA SER A 145 28.53 0.56 -0.54
C SER A 145 29.40 1.50 0.29
N ALA A 146 30.07 0.93 1.28
CA ALA A 146 31.29 1.54 1.80
C ALA A 146 32.37 1.41 0.73
N ASP A 147 32.84 2.56 0.26
CA ASP A 147 34.16 2.82 -0.34
C ASP A 147 34.11 3.40 -1.76
N ARG A 148 34.00 4.73 -1.82
CA ARG A 148 34.76 5.62 -2.70
C ARG A 148 34.43 7.07 -2.37
N GLY A 149 35.41 7.77 -1.80
CA GLY A 149 35.33 9.20 -1.52
C GLY A 149 35.03 10.00 -2.78
N GLY A 150 34.08 10.93 -2.68
CA GLY A 150 33.71 11.83 -3.76
C GLY A 150 32.38 12.54 -3.48
N GLU A 151 32.48 13.71 -2.88
CA GLU A 151 31.56 14.85 -3.02
C GLU A 151 30.05 14.59 -2.90
N GLY A 152 29.50 14.91 -1.71
CA GLY A 152 28.23 15.62 -1.61
C GLY A 152 27.01 15.00 -2.30
N GLY A 153 26.78 13.70 -2.11
CA GLY A 153 25.51 13.03 -2.43
C GLY A 153 24.38 13.53 -1.53
N ARG A 154 24.03 14.80 -1.69
CA ARG A 154 22.84 15.43 -1.13
C ARG A 154 21.68 14.62 -1.67
N ASP A 155 20.90 14.01 -0.77
CA ASP A 155 19.54 13.55 -1.08
C ASP A 155 18.92 14.61 -1.98
N ALA A 156 18.77 14.28 -3.27
CA ALA A 156 18.23 15.21 -4.23
C ALA A 156 16.74 15.29 -3.89
N ASP A 157 16.38 16.24 -3.02
CA ASP A 157 15.01 16.52 -2.59
C ASP A 157 14.10 16.52 -3.83
N VAL A 158 13.39 15.41 -4.05
CA VAL A 158 12.54 15.26 -5.23
C VAL A 158 11.36 16.18 -5.04
N LEU A 159 11.23 17.18 -5.92
CA LEU A 159 10.16 18.15 -5.80
C LEU A 159 8.78 17.46 -5.92
N PRO A 160 7.76 17.87 -5.15
CA PRO A 160 6.43 17.29 -5.19
C PRO A 160 5.82 17.13 -6.61
N PRO A 161 5.97 18.08 -7.54
CA PRO A 161 5.48 17.91 -8.92
C PRO A 161 6.11 16.72 -9.65
N THR A 162 7.39 16.42 -9.37
CA THR A 162 8.09 15.27 -9.94
C THR A 162 7.53 13.97 -9.37
N ILE A 163 7.30 13.92 -8.04
CA ILE A 163 6.68 12.76 -7.38
C ILE A 163 5.30 12.46 -7.99
N TYR A 164 4.46 13.49 -8.16
CA TYR A 164 3.15 13.35 -8.79
C TYR A 164 3.25 12.81 -10.23
N LYS A 165 4.16 13.38 -11.04
CA LYS A 165 4.36 12.95 -12.43
C LYS A 165 4.80 11.49 -12.53
N ASN A 166 5.63 11.02 -11.60
CA ASN A 166 6.08 9.63 -11.54
C ASN A 166 4.98 8.66 -11.10
N ALA A 167 4.04 9.11 -10.26
CA ALA A 167 2.91 8.30 -9.84
C ALA A 167 1.90 8.02 -10.99
N ILE A 168 1.80 8.89 -12.00
CA ILE A 168 0.91 8.70 -13.16
C ILE A 168 1.20 7.38 -13.91
N PRO A 169 2.41 7.14 -14.47
CA PRO A 169 2.71 5.89 -15.15
C PRO A 169 2.66 4.68 -14.21
N LEU A 170 3.00 4.84 -12.93
CA LEU A 170 2.88 3.79 -11.92
C LEU A 170 1.44 3.28 -11.81
N PHE A 171 0.46 4.19 -11.63
CA PHE A 171 -0.94 3.77 -11.50
C PHE A 171 -1.52 3.23 -12.81
N ARG A 172 -1.06 3.68 -13.97
CA ARG A 172 -1.44 3.08 -15.26
C ARG A 172 -0.89 1.66 -15.40
N ALA A 173 0.37 1.45 -15.04
CA ALA A 173 0.99 0.12 -15.05
C ALA A 173 0.28 -0.81 -14.06
N LEU A 174 -0.01 -0.34 -12.86
CA LEU A 174 -0.76 -1.10 -11.85
C LEU A 174 -2.16 -1.48 -12.36
N TYR A 175 -2.89 -0.54 -12.94
CA TYR A 175 -4.22 -0.80 -13.49
C TYR A 175 -4.21 -1.87 -14.59
N ALA A 176 -3.17 -1.89 -15.43
CA ALA A 176 -2.99 -2.93 -16.44
C ALA A 176 -2.58 -4.28 -15.80
N LEU A 177 -1.62 -4.25 -14.86
CA LEU A 177 -1.15 -5.44 -14.14
C LEU A 177 -2.30 -6.18 -13.47
N LEU A 178 -3.20 -5.46 -12.81
CA LEU A 178 -4.33 -6.07 -12.10
C LEU A 178 -5.28 -6.87 -12.99
N ARG A 179 -5.27 -6.65 -14.31
CA ARG A 179 -6.11 -7.36 -15.29
C ARG A 179 -5.45 -8.62 -15.86
N VAL A 180 -4.15 -8.77 -15.65
CA VAL A 180 -3.41 -9.96 -16.13
C VAL A 180 -3.12 -10.95 -15.01
N LEU A 181 -3.26 -10.54 -13.75
CA LEU A 181 -3.08 -11.42 -12.60
C LEU A 181 -4.20 -12.46 -12.49
N PRO A 182 -3.91 -13.66 -11.95
CA PRO A 182 -4.89 -14.76 -11.90
C PRO A 182 -6.19 -14.40 -11.17
N ALA A 183 -6.14 -13.61 -10.10
CA ALA A 183 -7.31 -13.24 -9.31
C ALA A 183 -8.28 -12.28 -10.04
N TRP A 184 -7.92 -11.81 -11.24
CA TRP A 184 -8.84 -11.08 -12.11
C TRP A 184 -9.88 -12.00 -12.78
N ARG A 185 -9.56 -13.29 -12.94
CA ARG A 185 -10.40 -14.27 -13.62
C ARG A 185 -11.32 -14.96 -12.63
#